data_AF-A0A9X2YYP3-F1
#
_entry.id   AF-A0A9X2YYP3-F1
#
_cell.length_a   1.000
_cell.length_b   1.000
_cell.length_c   1.000
_cell.angle_alpha   90.00
_cell.angle_beta   90.00
_cell.angle_gamma   90.00
#
_symmetry.space_group_name_H-M   'P 1'
#
loop_
_entity.id
_entity.type
_entity.pdbx_description
1 polymer ?
#
loop_
_entity_poly.entity_id
_entity_poly.type
_entity_poly.pdbx_seq_one_letter_code
_entity_poly.pdbx_strand_id
1 'polypeptide(L)'
;MTGKVDLPAQEGTLTIKIFLKDYKLSPLLVDFLTWDDPIIGLPLNFGFPLSKPLTGEKEVVNLNRPKYVRECILYGLQKGWTGENKQEPLDGLEILANLGYDVSVLSVKKGDTK
;
A
#
# COMPACT_ATOMS: atom_id res chain seq x y z
N MET A 1 30.74 3.44 -19.91
CA MET A 1 29.92 4.61 -19.53
C MET A 1 28.88 4.15 -18.53
N THR A 2 29.17 4.24 -17.23
CA THR A 2 28.23 3.91 -16.15
C THR A 2 27.48 5.19 -15.79
N GLY A 3 26.40 5.46 -16.53
CA GLY A 3 25.45 6.51 -16.15
C GLY A 3 24.68 6.03 -14.93
N LYS A 4 25.13 6.38 -13.73
CA LYS A 4 24.26 6.35 -12.55
C LYS A 4 23.30 7.53 -12.68
N VAL A 5 22.09 7.23 -13.15
CA VAL A 5 20.97 8.15 -13.11
C VAL A 5 20.36 7.99 -11.71
N ASP A 6 20.85 8.75 -10.73
CA ASP A 6 20.18 8.93 -9.43
C ASP A 6 19.01 9.89 -9.67
N LEU A 7 17.90 9.38 -10.21
CA LEU A 7 16.65 10.12 -10.15
C LEU A 7 16.05 9.90 -8.76
N PRO A 8 15.77 10.97 -8.01
CA PRO A 8 15.18 10.83 -6.68
C PRO A 8 13.82 10.15 -6.82
N ALA A 9 13.58 9.13 -5.99
CA ALA A 9 12.27 8.51 -5.90
C ALA A 9 11.25 9.57 -5.44
N GLN A 10 10.14 9.67 -6.16
CA GLN A 10 9.07 10.63 -5.86
C GLN A 10 8.04 9.98 -4.94
N GLU A 11 7.17 10.78 -4.30
CA GLU A 11 6.00 10.22 -3.62
C GLU A 11 4.96 9.78 -4.66
N GLY A 12 4.33 8.64 -4.41
CA GLY A 12 3.21 8.18 -5.22
C GLY A 12 2.27 7.28 -4.43
N THR A 13 1.05 7.13 -4.94
CA THR A 13 -0.04 6.44 -4.23
C THR A 13 -0.63 5.34 -5.09
N LEU A 14 -0.76 4.15 -4.53
CA LEU A 14 -1.62 3.10 -5.07
C LEU A 14 -2.93 3.07 -4.29
N THR A 15 -4.06 3.17 -4.98
CA THR A 15 -5.38 3.10 -4.35
C THR A 15 -6.08 1.80 -4.70
N ILE A 16 -6.43 1.01 -3.68
CA ILE A 16 -7.39 -0.08 -3.82
C ILE A 16 -8.79 0.49 -3.60
N LYS A 17 -9.67 0.30 -4.60
CA LYS A 17 -11.05 0.77 -4.58
C LYS A 17 -12.02 -0.41 -4.62
N ILE A 18 -12.76 -0.62 -3.54
CA ILE A 18 -13.68 -1.75 -3.39
C ILE A 18 -15.11 -1.24 -3.26
N PHE A 19 -16.03 -1.86 -3.99
CA PHE A 19 -17.46 -1.56 -3.92
C PHE A 19 -18.21 -2.76 -3.35
N LEU A 20 -19.13 -2.51 -2.43
CA LEU A 20 -20.12 -3.50 -2.06
C LEU A 20 -21.12 -3.67 -3.21
N LYS A 21 -21.61 -4.90 -3.42
CA LYS A 21 -22.65 -5.17 -4.42
C LYS A 21 -23.82 -4.21 -4.19
N ASP A 22 -24.33 -3.63 -5.27
CA ASP A 22 -25.46 -2.68 -5.28
C ASP A 22 -25.17 -1.28 -4.68
N TYR A 23 -23.98 -1.04 -4.09
CA TYR A 23 -23.56 0.27 -3.59
C TYR A 23 -22.36 0.83 -4.38
N LYS A 24 -22.66 1.70 -5.35
CA LYS A 24 -21.65 2.28 -6.29
C LYS A 24 -21.09 3.64 -5.88
N LEU A 25 -21.68 4.32 -4.90
CA LEU A 25 -21.33 5.71 -4.54
C LEU A 25 -20.47 5.84 -3.28
N SER A 26 -20.24 4.74 -2.58
CA SER A 26 -19.60 4.65 -1.26
C SER A 26 -18.52 3.55 -1.24
N PRO A 27 -17.50 3.63 -2.12
CA PRO A 27 -16.42 2.66 -2.12
C PRO A 27 -15.62 2.73 -0.82
N LEU A 28 -15.06 1.59 -0.43
CA LEU A 28 -13.89 1.57 0.44
C LEU A 28 -12.67 2.01 -0.38
N LEU A 29 -12.01 3.06 0.08
CA LEU A 29 -10.73 3.53 -0.45
C LEU A 29 -9.63 3.16 0.53
N VAL A 30 -8.57 2.55 0.02
CA VAL A 30 -7.34 2.26 0.77
C VAL A 30 -6.16 2.77 -0.02
N ASP A 31 -5.46 3.74 0.54
CA ASP A 31 -4.34 4.42 -0.11
C ASP A 31 -3.02 3.91 0.46
N PHE A 32 -2.15 3.44 -0.42
CA PHE A 32 -0.79 3.02 -0.10
C PHE A 32 0.17 4.10 -0.61
N LEU A 33 0.48 5.06 0.27
CA LEU A 33 1.50 6.07 0.00
C LEU A 33 2.88 5.44 0.08
N THR A 34 3.64 5.50 -1.00
CA THR A 34 4.96 4.89 -1.13
C THR A 34 5.83 5.75 -2.03
N TRP A 35 7.10 5.38 -2.18
CA TRP A 35 7.94 5.95 -3.22
C TRP A 35 7.61 5.38 -4.61
N ASP A 36 7.80 6.19 -5.64
CA ASP A 36 7.69 5.88 -7.05
C ASP A 36 9.06 5.99 -7.70
N ASP A 37 9.54 4.88 -8.25
CA ASP A 37 10.83 4.82 -8.94
C ASP A 37 10.62 5.00 -10.45
N PRO A 38 11.38 5.87 -11.13
CA PRO A 38 11.17 6.16 -12.56
C PRO A 38 11.33 4.96 -13.52
N ILE A 39 11.93 3.86 -13.06
CA ILE A 39 12.18 2.66 -13.87
C ILE A 39 11.17 1.56 -13.51
N ILE A 40 11.02 1.26 -12.22
CA ILE A 40 10.17 0.14 -11.76
C ILE A 40 8.75 0.55 -11.36
N GLY A 41 8.50 1.85 -11.20
CA GLY A 41 7.23 2.40 -10.75
C GLY A 41 6.98 2.18 -9.25
N LEU A 42 5.70 2.15 -8.89
CA LEU A 42 5.26 1.94 -7.51
C LEU A 42 5.53 0.48 -7.07
N PRO A 43 6.28 0.23 -5.98
CA PRO A 43 6.82 -1.08 -5.62
C PRO A 43 5.75 -2.15 -5.42
N LEU A 44 4.66 -1.79 -4.74
CA LEU A 44 3.58 -2.71 -4.40
C LEU A 44 2.67 -3.07 -5.58
N ASN A 45 2.78 -2.38 -6.73
CA ASN A 45 2.02 -2.67 -7.94
C ASN A 45 2.55 -3.92 -8.65
N PHE A 46 3.88 -4.03 -8.78
CA PHE A 46 4.53 -5.14 -9.47
C PHE A 46 4.99 -6.24 -8.50
N GLY A 47 5.16 -5.89 -7.23
CA GLY A 47 5.58 -6.81 -6.18
C GLY A 47 6.90 -6.39 -5.57
N PHE A 48 6.93 -6.22 -4.25
CA PHE A 48 8.13 -5.81 -3.53
C PHE A 48 8.41 -6.75 -2.36
N PRO A 49 9.67 -7.19 -2.16
CA PRO A 49 10.01 -8.07 -1.06
C PRO A 49 9.89 -7.32 0.28
N LEU A 50 8.97 -7.75 1.13
CA LEU A 50 8.86 -7.30 2.52
C LEU A 50 9.24 -8.43 3.47
N SER A 51 9.90 -8.08 4.57
CA SER A 51 10.21 -9.00 5.65
C SER A 51 9.18 -8.92 6.77
N LYS A 52 8.97 -10.04 7.46
CA LYS A 52 8.29 -10.11 8.75
C LYS A 52 9.32 -10.25 9.86
N PRO A 53 9.67 -9.17 10.60
CA PRO A 53 10.79 -9.21 11.55
C PRO A 53 10.66 -10.27 12.65
N LEU A 54 9.43 -10.57 13.07
CA LEU A 54 9.17 -11.53 14.15
C LEU A 54 9.40 -13.00 13.75
N THR A 55 9.15 -13.34 12.47
CA THR A 55 9.27 -14.72 11.98
C THR A 55 10.50 -14.93 11.10
N GLY A 56 11.12 -13.84 10.61
CA GLY A 56 12.21 -13.89 9.64
C GLY A 56 11.76 -14.20 8.21
N GLU A 57 10.46 -14.39 7.98
CA GLU A 57 9.90 -14.66 6.66
C GLU A 57 10.06 -13.46 5.72
N LYS A 58 10.25 -13.75 4.44
CA LYS A 58 10.25 -12.75 3.37
C LYS A 58 9.23 -13.15 2.32
N GLU A 59 8.40 -12.20 1.92
CA GLU A 59 7.39 -12.42 0.88
C GLU A 59 7.41 -11.26 -0.13
N VAL A 60 7.19 -11.60 -1.41
CA VAL A 60 6.95 -10.58 -2.44
C VAL A 60 5.49 -10.12 -2.34
N VAL A 61 5.31 -8.90 -1.84
CA VAL A 61 4.01 -8.28 -1.64
C VAL A 61 3.59 -7.53 -2.90
N ASN A 62 2.56 -8.05 -3.58
CA ASN A 62 1.94 -7.46 -4.76
C ASN A 62 0.43 -7.27 -4.51
N LEU A 63 -0.05 -6.02 -4.53
CA LEU A 63 -1.43 -5.66 -4.19
C LEU A 63 -2.48 -6.22 -5.18
N ASN A 64 -2.06 -6.64 -6.38
CA ASN A 64 -2.93 -7.31 -7.36
C ASN A 64 -3.26 -8.76 -6.97
N ARG A 65 -2.75 -9.27 -5.84
CA ARG A 65 -3.13 -10.59 -5.31
C ARG A 65 -4.43 -10.50 -4.49
N PRO A 66 -5.41 -11.39 -4.71
CA PRO A 66 -6.72 -11.35 -4.03
C PRO A 66 -6.65 -11.29 -2.49
N LYS A 67 -5.59 -11.86 -1.89
CA LYS A 67 -5.42 -11.83 -0.43
C LYS A 67 -5.38 -10.40 0.12
N TYR A 68 -4.75 -9.43 -0.56
CA TYR A 68 -4.65 -8.07 -0.04
C TYR A 68 -5.97 -7.31 -0.17
N VAL A 69 -6.77 -7.61 -1.19
CA VAL A 69 -8.15 -7.09 -1.29
C VAL A 69 -8.99 -7.60 -0.11
N ARG A 70 -8.87 -8.88 0.24
CA ARG A 70 -9.52 -9.44 1.44
C ARG A 70 -9.10 -8.71 2.71
N GLU A 71 -7.80 -8.49 2.92
CA GLU A 71 -7.32 -7.79 4.11
C GLU A 71 -7.80 -6.32 4.17
N CYS A 72 -7.88 -5.63 3.03
CA CYS A 72 -8.48 -4.31 2.94
C CYS A 72 -9.95 -4.30 3.38
N ILE A 73 -10.75 -5.27 2.93
CA ILE A 73 -12.16 -5.39 3.33
C ILE A 73 -12.27 -5.64 4.84
N LEU A 74 -11.50 -6.58 5.38
CA LEU A 74 -11.53 -6.89 6.82
C LEU A 74 -11.16 -5.68 7.67
N TYR A 75 -10.13 -4.95 7.26
CA TYR A 75 -9.72 -3.72 7.92
C TYR A 75 -10.78 -2.62 7.81
N GLY A 76 -11.38 -2.45 6.64
CA GLY A 76 -12.48 -1.51 6.41
C GLY A 76 -13.67 -1.79 7.31
N LEU A 77 -14.10 -3.05 7.42
CA LEU A 77 -15.17 -3.47 8.32
C LEU A 77 -14.83 -3.15 9.78
N GLN A 78 -13.58 -3.40 10.20
CA GLN A 78 -13.11 -3.06 11.56
C GLN A 78 -13.15 -1.54 11.83
N LYS A 79 -12.91 -0.71 10.82
CA LYS A 79 -12.98 0.75 10.90
C LYS A 79 -14.39 1.33 10.68
N GLY A 80 -15.39 0.48 10.50
CA GLY A 80 -16.80 0.88 10.40
C GLY A 80 -17.30 1.13 8.97
N TRP A 81 -16.59 0.67 7.95
CA TRP A 81 -17.14 0.65 6.59
C TRP A 81 -18.27 -0.36 6.49
N THR A 82 -19.42 0.05 5.97
CA THR A 82 -20.60 -0.82 5.75
C THR A 82 -20.93 -1.01 4.28
N GLY A 83 -20.21 -0.32 3.39
CA GLY A 83 -20.55 -0.24 1.96
C GLY A 83 -21.60 0.80 1.63
N GLU A 84 -22.38 1.27 2.61
CA GLU A 84 -23.41 2.31 2.44
C GLU A 84 -22.90 3.69 2.84
N ASN A 85 -21.94 3.74 3.76
CA ASN A 85 -21.33 4.97 4.24
C ASN A 85 -20.11 5.37 3.41
N LYS A 86 -19.92 6.69 3.26
CA LYS A 86 -18.63 7.24 2.84
C LYS A 86 -17.73 7.37 4.05
N GLN A 87 -16.45 7.14 3.84
CA GLN A 87 -15.40 7.40 4.81
C GLN A 87 -14.15 7.88 4.07
N GLU A 88 -13.25 8.52 4.82
CA GLU A 88 -11.94 8.89 4.30
C GLU A 88 -11.13 7.65 3.91
N PRO A 89 -10.18 7.78 2.97
CA PRO A 89 -9.28 6.68 2.62
C PRO A 89 -8.55 6.14 3.84
N LEU A 90 -8.45 4.81 3.92
CA LEU A 90 -7.68 4.13 4.97
C LEU A 90 -6.19 4.05 4.59
N ASP A 91 -5.33 4.06 5.60
CA ASP A 91 -3.89 3.85 5.41
C ASP A 91 -3.58 2.38 5.08
N GLY A 92 -3.15 2.14 3.84
CA GLY A 92 -2.77 0.81 3.37
C GLY A 92 -1.49 0.26 3.99
N LEU A 93 -0.54 1.11 4.41
CA LEU A 93 0.67 0.65 5.08
C LEU A 93 0.37 0.15 6.50
N GLU A 94 -0.62 0.71 7.18
CA GLU A 94 -1.10 0.19 8.48
C GLU A 94 -1.63 -1.25 8.35
N ILE A 95 -2.31 -1.56 7.25
CA ILE A 95 -2.78 -2.93 6.96
C ILE A 95 -1.60 -3.89 6.81
N LEU A 96 -0.58 -3.52 6.04
CA LEU A 96 0.62 -4.35 5.87
C LEU A 96 1.40 -4.50 7.20
N ALA A 97 1.50 -3.44 8.00
CA ALA A 97 2.09 -3.50 9.33
C ALA A 97 1.32 -4.46 10.25
N ASN A 98 -0.01 -4.45 10.22
CA ASN A 98 -0.86 -5.37 10.98
C ASN A 98 -0.72 -6.84 10.53
N LEU A 99 -0.32 -7.08 9.28
CA LEU A 99 0.06 -8.42 8.79
C LEU A 99 1.48 -8.84 9.20
N GLY A 100 2.20 -7.96 9.91
CA GLY A 100 3.54 -8.18 10.44
C GLY A 100 4.68 -7.79 9.50
N TYR A 101 4.40 -7.08 8.40
CA TYR A 101 5.46 -6.62 7.49
C TYR A 101 6.19 -5.40 8.05
N ASP A 102 7.50 -5.35 7.81
CA ASP A 102 8.26 -4.11 7.92
C ASP A 102 7.96 -3.22 6.72
N VAL A 103 7.18 -2.17 6.97
CA VAL A 103 6.77 -1.18 5.96
C VAL A 103 7.67 0.05 5.92
N SER A 104 8.69 0.14 6.79
CA SER A 104 9.60 1.29 6.83
C SER A 104 10.33 1.50 5.50
N VAL A 105 10.60 0.40 4.77
CA VAL A 105 11.22 0.41 3.44
C VAL A 105 10.34 0.99 2.33
N LEU A 106 9.04 1.16 2.57
CA LEU A 106 8.09 1.75 1.63
C LEU A 106 7.84 3.24 1.93
N SER A 107 8.14 3.68 3.16
CA SER A 107 7.99 5.08 3.53
C SER A 107 8.96 5.96 2.74
N VAL A 108 8.46 7.07 2.21
CA VAL A 108 9.32 8.06 1.57
C VAL A 108 10.14 8.72 2.67
N LYS A 109 11.46 8.57 2.60
CA LYS A 109 12.36 9.31 3.50
C LYS A 109 12.16 10.78 3.20
N LYS A 110 11.52 11.52 4.11
CA LYS A 110 11.56 12.98 4.11
C LYS A 110 13.03 13.36 4.13
N GLY A 111 13.55 13.85 3.00
CA GLY A 111 14.90 14.37 2.95
C GLY A 111 15.01 15.45 4.03
N ASP A 112 16.04 15.33 4.88
CA ASP A 112 16.40 16.38 5.82
C ASP A 112 16.50 17.68 5.04
N THR A 113 15.52 18.56 5.26
CA THR A 113 15.52 19.91 4.72
C THR A 113 16.64 20.64 5.44
N LYS A 114 17.82 20.67 4.81
CA LYS A 114 18.90 21.57 5.21
C LYS A 114 18.62 22.98 4.73
#